data_AF-A0A954Y770-F1
#
_entry.id   AF-A0A954Y770-F1
#
_cell.length_a   1.000
_cell.length_b   1.000
_cell.length_c   1.000
_cell.angle_alpha   90.00
_cell.angle_beta   90.00
_cell.angle_gamma   90.00
#
_symmetry.space_group_name_H-M   'P 1'
#
loop_
_entity.id
_entity.type
_entity.pdbx_description
1 polymer ?
#
loop_
_entity_poly.entity_id
_entity_poly.type
_entity_poly.pdbx_seq_one_letter_code
_entity_poly.pdbx_strand_id
1 'polypeptide(L)' 'MTLSISSPDELVAAIPHMLGFKPQDSVVFLPMGSELPVARVDLPTTARDRDVVWHSISDAYGRYAKPGSSIAIVCLTSD' A
#
# COMPACT_ATOMS: atom_id res chain seq x y z
N MET A 1 -8.62 -17.63 5.27
CA MET A 1 -7.72 -18.09 4.20
C MET A 1 -6.46 -17.25 4.29
N THR A 2 -5.30 -17.87 4.38
CA THR A 2 -4.01 -17.15 4.44
C THR A 2 -3.49 -17.02 3.02
N LEU A 3 -3.37 -15.78 2.51
CA LEU A 3 -2.76 -15.52 1.21
C LEU A 3 -1.25 -15.54 1.37
N SER A 4 -0.59 -16.50 0.71
CA SER A 4 0.88 -16.55 0.65
C SER A 4 1.34 -15.81 -0.60
N ILE A 5 2.27 -14.86 -0.43
CA ILE A 5 2.89 -14.11 -1.52
C ILE A 5 4.39 -14.40 -1.45
N SER A 6 4.92 -14.98 -2.51
CA SER A 6 6.30 -15.46 -2.59
C SER A 6 7.14 -14.73 -3.65
N SER A 7 6.48 -13.92 -4.50
CA SER A 7 7.15 -13.12 -5.53
C SER A 7 6.50 -11.74 -5.71
N PRO A 8 7.23 -10.77 -6.31
CA PRO A 8 6.64 -9.49 -6.69
C PRO A 8 5.45 -9.62 -7.65
N ASP A 9 5.48 -10.58 -8.58
CA ASP A 9 4.39 -10.78 -9.54
C ASP A 9 3.11 -11.26 -8.84
N GLU A 10 3.26 -12.16 -7.87
CA GLU A 10 2.15 -12.61 -7.01
C GLU A 10 1.59 -11.46 -6.18
N LEU A 11 2.46 -10.57 -5.67
CA LEU A 11 2.03 -9.38 -4.93
C LEU A 11 1.15 -8.48 -5.81
N VAL A 12 1.62 -8.17 -7.03
CA VAL A 12 0.88 -7.30 -7.96
C VAL A 12 -0.44 -7.96 -8.38
N ALA A 13 -0.44 -9.27 -8.64
CA ALA A 13 -1.64 -10.01 -8.99
C ALA A 13 -2.68 -10.05 -7.85
N ALA A 14 -2.24 -10.05 -6.59
CA ALA A 14 -3.12 -10.08 -5.43
C ALA A 14 -3.84 -8.75 -5.16
N ILE A 15 -3.23 -7.62 -5.51
CA ILE A 15 -3.72 -6.28 -5.15
C ILE A 15 -5.19 -6.03 -5.54
N PRO A 16 -5.63 -6.29 -6.79
CA PRO A 16 -7.01 -6.03 -7.17
C PRO A 16 -8.02 -6.82 -6.36
N HIS A 17 -7.66 -8.05 -5.97
CA HIS A 17 -8.50 -8.92 -5.16
C HIS A 17 -8.57 -8.45 -3.70
N MET A 18 -7.47 -7.92 -3.17
CA MET A 18 -7.43 -7.33 -1.82
C MET A 18 -8.22 -6.03 -1.73
N LEU A 19 -8.21 -5.21 -2.79
CA LEU A 19 -8.92 -3.92 -2.81
C LEU A 19 -10.38 -4.04 -3.28
N GLY A 20 -10.73 -5.10 -4.00
CA GLY A 20 -12.05 -5.26 -4.62
C GLY A 20 -12.23 -4.47 -5.94
N PHE A 21 -11.18 -3.81 -6.42
CA PHE A 21 -11.13 -3.10 -7.70
C PHE A 21 -9.70 -3.09 -8.22
N LYS A 22 -9.52 -2.89 -9.53
CA LYS A 22 -8.18 -2.70 -10.12
C LYS A 22 -7.76 -1.24 -9.88
N PRO A 23 -6.79 -0.95 -9.00
CA PRO A 23 -6.36 0.41 -8.79
C PRO A 23 -5.56 0.90 -10.00
N GLN A 24 -5.78 2.16 -10.39
CA GLN A 24 -5.04 2.86 -11.44
C GLN A 24 -4.40 4.11 -10.85
N ASP A 25 -3.25 4.49 -11.40
CA ASP A 25 -2.45 5.66 -11.03
C ASP A 25 -2.47 5.90 -9.52
N SER A 26 -1.84 4.97 -8.81
CA SER A 26 -1.97 4.88 -7.35
C SER A 26 -0.72 4.33 -6.67
N VAL A 27 -0.61 4.63 -5.38
CA VAL A 27 0.32 3.97 -4.48
C VAL A 27 -0.50 3.15 -3.49
N VAL A 28 -0.20 1.85 -3.39
CA VAL A 28 -0.87 0.89 -2.51
C VAL A 28 0.11 0.45 -1.41
N PHE A 29 -0.34 0.50 -0.17
CA PHE A 29 0.38 0.09 1.03
C PHE A 29 -0.26 -1.18 1.57
N LEU A 30 0.50 -2.27 1.57
CA LEU A 30 0.03 -3.61 1.94
C LEU A 30 0.79 -4.09 3.18
N PRO A 31 0.11 -4.37 4.29
CA PRO A 31 0.73 -4.91 5.48
C PRO A 31 1.19 -6.35 5.22
N MET A 32 2.47 -6.63 5.46
CA MET A 32 3.03 -7.97 5.33
C MET A 32 3.03 -8.62 6.71
N GLY A 33 2.06 -9.50 6.96
CA GLY A 33 1.97 -10.28 8.21
C GLY A 33 1.66 -9.46 9.47
N SER A 34 1.10 -8.25 9.33
CA SER A 34 0.71 -7.39 10.45
C SER A 34 -0.73 -6.92 10.33
N GLU A 35 -1.34 -6.55 11.47
CA GLU A 35 -2.71 -6.00 11.55
C GLU A 35 -2.79 -4.51 11.16
N LEU A 36 -1.81 -4.03 10.38
CA LEU A 36 -1.80 -2.66 9.89
C LEU A 36 -2.84 -2.50 8.77
N PRO A 37 -3.37 -1.29 8.53
CA PRO A 37 -4.37 -1.11 7.49
C PRO A 37 -3.77 -1.27 6.09
N VAL A 38 -4.57 -1.82 5.17
CA VAL A 38 -4.33 -1.64 3.72
C VAL A 38 -4.73 -0.22 3.36
N ALA A 39 -3.86 0.52 2.68
CA ALA A 39 -4.16 1.87 2.21
C ALA A 39 -3.89 1.99 0.71
N ARG A 40 -4.70 2.79 0.03
CA ARG A 40 -4.50 3.19 -1.37
C ARG A 40 -4.66 4.68 -1.48
N VAL A 41 -3.73 5.33 -2.14
CA VAL A 41 -3.80 6.76 -2.46
C VAL A 41 -3.66 6.93 -3.96
N ASP A 42 -4.27 7.99 -4.51
CA ASP A 42 -3.96 8.41 -5.87
C ASP A 42 -2.48 8.77 -5.98
N LEU A 43 -1.87 8.52 -7.14
CA LEU A 43 -0.47 8.78 -7.39
C LEU A 43 -0.22 10.30 -7.28
N PRO A 44 0.58 10.76 -6.30
CA PRO A 44 0.78 12.20 -6.11
C PRO A 44 1.68 12.77 -7.22
N THR A 45 1.15 13.70 -8.00
CA THR A 45 1.84 14.29 -9.16
C THR A 45 2.57 15.59 -8.81
N THR A 46 2.21 16.24 -7.70
CA THR A 46 2.88 17.46 -7.21
C THR A 46 3.64 17.24 -5.89
N ALA A 47 4.58 18.15 -5.57
CA ALA A 47 5.26 18.12 -4.27
C ALA A 47 4.29 18.27 -3.10
N ARG A 48 3.29 19.14 -3.24
CA ARG A 48 2.25 19.34 -2.23
C ARG A 48 1.44 18.06 -1.98
N ASP A 49 1.06 17.34 -3.04
CA ASP A 49 0.30 16.09 -2.90
C ASP A 49 1.14 15.02 -2.20
N ARG A 50 2.44 14.95 -2.50
CA ARG A 50 3.37 14.04 -1.82
C ARG A 50 3.43 14.35 -0.33
N ASP A 51 3.52 15.61 0.05
CA ASP A 51 3.53 16.01 1.45
C ASP A 51 2.23 15.61 2.15
N VAL A 52 1.07 15.86 1.52
CA VAL A 52 -0.24 15.49 2.09
C VAL A 52 -0.37 13.97 2.26
N VAL A 53 0.01 13.20 1.23
CA VAL A 53 0.02 11.73 1.29
C VAL A 53 0.94 11.24 2.40
N TRP A 54 2.18 11.77 2.47
CA TRP A 54 3.15 11.38 3.49
C TRP A 54 2.63 11.63 4.90
N HIS A 55 2.09 12.81 5.18
CA HIS A 55 1.55 13.12 6.51
C HIS A 55 0.39 12.19 6.89
N SER A 56 -0.49 11.87 5.94
CA SER A 56 -1.63 11.00 6.17
C SER A 56 -1.21 9.54 6.46
N ILE A 57 -0.23 9.05 5.71
CA ILE A 57 0.27 7.67 5.81
C ILE A 57 1.17 7.50 7.04
N SER A 58 2.13 8.40 7.23
CA SER A 58 3.11 8.31 8.32
C SER A 58 2.47 8.39 9.71
N ASP A 59 1.44 9.23 9.89
CA ASP A 59 0.69 9.31 11.13
C ASP A 59 -0.09 8.01 11.42
N ALA A 60 -0.80 7.48 10.42
CA ALA A 60 -1.58 6.25 10.58
C ALA A 60 -0.70 5.05 10.94
N TYR A 61 0.37 4.80 10.17
CA TYR A 61 1.25 3.66 10.44
C TYR A 61 2.13 3.88 11.67
N GLY A 62 2.60 5.11 11.94
CA GLY A 62 3.45 5.42 13.08
C GLY A 62 2.78 5.12 14.44
N ARG A 63 1.45 5.23 14.53
CA ARG A 63 0.70 4.91 15.76
C ARG A 63 0.57 3.42 16.04
N TYR A 64 0.52 2.59 15.00
CA TYR A 64 0.13 1.18 15.13
C TYR A 64 1.24 0.19 14.76
N ALA A 65 2.30 0.65 14.09
CA ALA A 65 3.45 -0.19 13.76
C ALA A 65 4.15 -0.67 15.04
N LYS A 66 4.45 -1.96 15.08
CA LYS A 66 5.20 -2.60 16.16
C LYS A 66 6.57 -3.03 15.62
N PRO A 67 7.55 -3.33 16.49
CA PRO A 67 8.79 -3.96 16.05
C PRO A 67 8.48 -5.22 15.22
N GLY A 68 9.05 -5.31 14.02
CA GLY A 68 8.79 -6.40 13.07
C GLY A 68 7.61 -6.18 12.13
N SER A 69 6.84 -5.09 12.25
CA SER A 69 5.87 -4.71 11.23
C SER A 69 6.56 -4.39 9.90
N SER A 70 6.01 -4.94 8.82
CA SER A 70 6.48 -4.69 7.45
C SER A 70 5.33 -4.27 6.56
N ILE A 71 5.59 -3.34 5.65
CA ILE A 71 4.64 -2.85 4.65
C ILE A 71 5.30 -2.96 3.28
N ALA A 72 4.60 -3.55 2.32
CA ALA A 72 4.94 -3.43 0.91
C ALA A 72 4.31 -2.16 0.33
N ILE A 73 5.09 -1.40 -0.44
CA ILE A 73 4.63 -0.18 -1.12
C ILE A 73 4.72 -0.43 -2.61
N VAL A 74 3.59 -0.38 -3.30
CA VAL A 74 3.49 -0.68 -4.72
C VAL A 74 2.95 0.53 -5.45
N CYS A 75 3.73 1.05 -6.40
CA CYS A 75 3.31 2.08 -7.32
C CYS A 75 2.71 1.42 -8.56
N LEU A 76 1.49 1.80 -8.92
CA LEU A 76 0.76 1.28 -10.07
C LEU A 76 0.45 2.45 -10.99
N THR A 77 1.07 2.45 -12.17
CA THR A 77 0.87 3.44 -13.23
C THR A 77 0.05 2.84 -14.35
N SER A 78 -0.72 3.67 -15.05
CA SER A 78 -1.46 3.27 -16.26
C SER A 78 -0.56 3.15 -17.51
N ASP A 79 0.67 3.66 -17.43
CA ASP A 79 1.71 3.64 -18.48
C ASP A 79 2.40 2.27 -18.64
#